data_AF-A0A0W8FPH4-F1
#
_entry.id   AF-A0A0W8FPH4-F1
#
_cell.length_a   1.000
_cell.length_b   1.000
_cell.length_c   1.000
_cell.angle_alpha   90.00
_cell.angle_beta   90.00
_cell.angle_gamma   90.00
#
_symmetry.space_group_name_H-M   'P 1'
#
loop_
_entity.id
_entity.type
_entity.pdbx_description
1 polymer ?
#
loop_
_entity_poly.entity_id
_entity_poly.type
_entity_poly.pdbx_seq_one_letter_code
_entity_poly.pdbx_strand_id
1 'polypeptide(L)'
;MAKKKFERTKPHLNIGTIGHVDHGKTTLTAAITKHLAKKGLAEFRPFDSIDNAPEEKERGVTINISHVEYETDKRHYAHVDCPGHADYIKNMISGAAHMDGTILVVAASDGPMPQTREHILLARQVQVPYIVVYLNKVDLVDDPELLDLVELELRELLTAYEFPGDDIPIIRGSALKALESDDSNSPDVKSIWELMEAVDNYIPEPKRDTDKPFLMPVGDVFTISGRGTVVTGRIDRGIVKVGEEVEIIGIRPTIKTVVTGVEMFRKTLDEGRAGDDVGLLIRGIKREEVERGQVVAKPASITPHTKFEAAVYVLTKEEGGRHTPFFTGYRPQFYFRTTDVTGVANLPEGVEMVMPGDNVKMTIDLITPIAMEEQLRFAIREGGRTVGAGVVSKVIE
;
A
#
# COMPACT_ATOMS: atom_id res chain seq x y z
N MET A 1 -21.99 7.20 -23.56
CA MET A 1 -20.69 7.44 -24.22
C MET A 1 -19.89 6.15 -24.13
N ALA A 2 -19.26 5.69 -25.22
CA ALA A 2 -18.38 4.53 -25.16
C ALA A 2 -17.23 4.84 -24.18
N LYS A 3 -16.95 3.92 -23.24
CA LYS A 3 -15.82 4.09 -22.33
C LYS A 3 -14.52 4.09 -23.14
N LYS A 4 -13.57 4.97 -22.77
CA LYS A 4 -12.25 5.00 -23.39
C LYS A 4 -11.52 3.68 -23.10
N LYS A 5 -10.77 3.17 -24.07
CA LYS A 5 -9.88 2.02 -23.88
C LYS A 5 -8.58 2.52 -23.24
N PHE A 6 -8.04 1.78 -22.27
CA PHE A 6 -6.73 2.09 -21.72
C PHE A 6 -5.65 1.65 -22.71
N GLU A 7 -4.76 2.57 -23.09
CA GLU A 7 -3.66 2.30 -24.00
C GLU A 7 -2.35 2.17 -23.21
N ARG A 8 -1.72 0.99 -23.27
CA ARG A 8 -0.45 0.71 -22.59
C ARG A 8 0.72 1.28 -23.41
N THR A 9 0.89 2.61 -23.40
CA THR A 9 1.97 3.30 -24.14
C THR A 9 3.24 3.47 -23.32
N LYS A 10 3.15 3.46 -21.99
CA LYS A 10 4.27 3.66 -21.04
C LYS A 10 4.30 2.56 -19.98
N PRO A 11 5.47 2.25 -19.38
CA PRO A 11 5.56 1.36 -18.23
C PRO A 11 4.69 1.85 -17.06
N HIS A 12 4.06 0.91 -16.36
CA HIS A 12 3.12 1.21 -15.28
C HIS A 12 3.69 0.88 -13.90
N LEU A 13 3.70 1.88 -13.01
CA LEU A 13 4.13 1.77 -11.63
C LEU A 13 3.03 2.19 -10.66
N ASN A 14 2.97 1.51 -9.53
CA ASN A 14 2.15 1.88 -8.38
C ASN A 14 3.04 2.56 -7.37
N ILE A 15 2.72 3.80 -7.02
CA ILE A 15 3.42 4.54 -5.97
C ILE A 15 2.40 5.07 -4.97
N GLY A 16 2.87 5.69 -3.90
CA GLY A 16 1.96 6.35 -2.97
C GLY A 16 2.67 7.12 -1.89
N THR A 17 1.95 7.99 -1.22
CA THR A 17 2.45 8.85 -0.15
C THR A 17 2.26 8.19 1.21
N ILE A 18 3.31 8.17 2.01
CA ILE A 18 3.28 7.75 3.42
C ILE A 18 3.94 8.82 4.29
N GLY A 19 3.70 8.78 5.60
CA GLY A 19 4.28 9.70 6.57
C GLY A 19 3.27 10.12 7.64
N HIS A 20 3.76 10.84 8.65
CA HIS A 20 2.95 11.30 9.78
C HIS A 20 1.75 12.16 9.37
N VAL A 21 0.76 12.23 10.25
CA VAL A 21 -0.40 13.13 10.10
C VAL A 21 0.08 14.58 9.92
N ASP A 22 -0.66 15.37 9.15
CA ASP A 22 -0.37 16.79 8.87
C ASP A 22 0.97 17.13 8.19
N HIS A 23 1.79 16.15 7.80
CA HIS A 23 3.01 16.39 7.02
C HIS A 23 2.74 16.78 5.55
N GLY A 24 1.48 16.73 5.09
CA GLY A 24 1.06 17.26 3.79
C GLY A 24 1.04 16.27 2.62
N LYS A 25 0.79 14.98 2.90
CA LYS A 25 0.65 13.91 1.88
C LYS A 25 -0.36 14.27 0.79
N THR A 26 -1.60 14.53 1.18
CA THR A 26 -2.71 14.84 0.26
C THR A 26 -2.49 16.15 -0.50
N THR A 27 -1.90 17.17 0.15
CA THR A 27 -1.50 18.42 -0.50
C THR A 27 -0.46 18.17 -1.60
N LEU A 28 0.54 17.33 -1.33
CA LEU A 28 1.54 16.94 -2.31
C LEU A 28 0.92 16.20 -3.49
N THR A 29 0.03 15.24 -3.21
CA THR A 29 -0.70 14.50 -4.24
C THR A 29 -1.51 15.44 -5.15
N ALA A 30 -2.22 16.42 -4.57
CA ALA A 30 -2.93 17.45 -5.33
C ALA A 30 -1.98 18.32 -6.17
N ALA A 31 -0.83 18.73 -5.63
CA ALA A 31 0.16 19.55 -6.33
C ALA A 31 0.76 18.81 -7.55
N ILE A 32 1.07 17.53 -7.40
CA ILE A 32 1.56 16.67 -8.49
C ILE A 32 0.53 16.63 -9.63
N THR A 33 -0.74 16.32 -9.32
CA THR A 33 -1.78 16.25 -10.36
C THR A 33 -2.03 17.62 -11.01
N LYS A 34 -1.96 18.73 -10.28
CA LYS A 34 -2.16 20.09 -10.82
C LYS A 34 -1.17 20.41 -11.92
N HIS A 35 0.12 20.19 -11.66
CA HIS A 35 1.17 20.61 -12.59
C HIS A 35 1.37 19.60 -13.73
N LEU A 36 1.17 18.31 -13.51
CA LEU A 36 1.13 17.34 -14.61
C LEU A 36 -0.07 17.57 -15.53
N ALA A 37 -1.23 17.96 -14.99
CA ALA A 37 -2.40 18.30 -15.80
C ALA A 37 -2.15 19.50 -16.73
N LYS A 38 -1.35 20.48 -16.32
CA LYS A 38 -0.95 21.61 -17.19
C LYS A 38 -0.12 21.19 -18.39
N LYS A 39 0.57 20.04 -18.32
CA LYS A 39 1.26 19.40 -19.45
C LYS A 39 0.37 18.43 -20.23
N GLY A 40 -0.90 18.27 -19.86
CA GLY A 40 -1.81 17.29 -20.44
C GLY A 40 -1.55 15.84 -20.02
N LEU A 41 -0.74 15.64 -18.97
CA LEU A 41 -0.29 14.33 -18.48
C LEU A 41 -1.09 13.81 -17.27
N ALA A 42 -2.14 14.53 -16.86
CA ALA A 42 -3.02 14.12 -15.77
C ALA A 42 -4.37 14.83 -15.85
N GLU A 43 -5.35 14.33 -15.11
CA GLU A 43 -6.53 15.12 -14.72
C GLU A 43 -6.28 15.70 -13.32
N PHE A 44 -6.42 17.01 -13.16
CA PHE A 44 -6.19 17.67 -11.87
C PHE A 44 -7.19 17.17 -10.82
N ARG A 45 -6.66 16.78 -9.65
CA ARG A 45 -7.44 16.37 -8.48
C ARG A 45 -7.16 17.35 -7.33
N PRO A 46 -8.10 18.27 -7.01
CA PRO A 46 -7.93 19.15 -5.87
C PRO A 46 -8.01 18.38 -4.55
N PHE A 47 -7.46 18.96 -3.48
CA PHE A 47 -7.42 18.40 -2.12
C PHE A 47 -8.76 17.80 -1.69
N ASP A 48 -9.85 18.58 -1.77
CA ASP A 48 -11.21 18.16 -1.35
C ASP A 48 -11.83 17.03 -2.20
N SER A 49 -11.21 16.70 -3.33
CA SER A 49 -11.61 15.57 -4.18
C SER A 49 -10.86 14.28 -3.84
N ILE A 50 -9.72 14.40 -3.16
CA ILE A 50 -8.90 13.29 -2.68
C ILE A 50 -9.43 12.89 -1.30
N ASP A 51 -9.51 13.86 -0.37
CA ASP A 51 -10.20 13.77 0.92
C ASP A 51 -11.69 14.14 0.75
N ASN A 52 -12.46 13.20 0.21
CA ASN A 52 -13.85 13.46 -0.22
C ASN A 52 -14.90 12.91 0.74
N ALA A 53 -14.55 12.04 1.69
CA ALA A 53 -15.54 11.46 2.59
C ALA A 53 -16.04 12.54 3.57
N PRO A 54 -17.34 12.55 3.91
CA PRO A 54 -17.89 13.53 4.87
C PRO A 54 -17.12 13.53 6.20
N GLU A 55 -16.72 12.35 6.68
CA GLU A 55 -15.96 12.19 7.92
C GLU A 55 -14.53 12.76 7.81
N GLU A 56 -13.89 12.67 6.63
CA GLU A 56 -12.55 13.25 6.38
C GLU A 56 -12.60 14.77 6.43
N LYS A 57 -13.64 15.37 5.83
CA LYS A 57 -13.84 16.83 5.82
C LYS A 57 -14.12 17.40 7.20
N GLU A 58 -14.87 16.67 8.03
CA GLU A 58 -15.16 17.09 9.40
C GLU A 58 -13.96 16.96 10.32
N ARG A 59 -13.14 15.92 10.14
CA ARG A 59 -11.97 15.65 11.01
C ARG A 59 -10.67 16.28 10.52
N GLY A 60 -10.59 16.68 9.25
CA GLY A 60 -9.40 17.25 8.63
C GLY A 60 -8.25 16.25 8.44
N VAL A 61 -8.55 14.94 8.41
CA VAL A 61 -7.55 13.88 8.24
C VAL A 61 -8.03 12.87 7.19
N THR A 62 -7.12 12.38 6.35
CA THR A 62 -7.36 11.26 5.43
C THR A 62 -7.66 10.00 6.22
N ILE A 63 -8.76 9.32 5.88
CA ILE A 63 -9.24 8.09 6.52
C ILE A 63 -9.15 6.94 5.52
N ASN A 64 -9.70 7.16 4.34
CA ASN A 64 -9.75 6.20 3.25
C ASN A 64 -8.56 6.36 2.33
N ILE A 65 -8.22 5.28 1.65
CA ILE A 65 -7.20 5.31 0.61
C ILE A 65 -7.81 5.99 -0.63
N SER A 66 -7.09 6.93 -1.21
CA SER A 66 -7.49 7.59 -2.46
C SER A 66 -6.56 7.21 -3.59
N HIS A 67 -7.11 6.80 -4.73
CA HIS A 67 -6.35 6.45 -5.93
C HIS A 67 -6.43 7.59 -6.95
N VAL A 68 -5.27 8.11 -7.37
CA VAL A 68 -5.14 9.11 -8.44
C VAL A 68 -4.25 8.59 -9.56
N GLU A 69 -4.55 9.01 -10.79
CA GLU A 69 -3.84 8.61 -12.01
C GLU A 69 -3.12 9.83 -12.58
N TYR A 70 -1.84 9.67 -12.92
CA TYR A 70 -1.06 10.65 -13.66
C TYR A 70 0.10 9.98 -14.38
N GLU A 71 0.72 10.66 -15.32
CA GLU A 71 1.90 10.17 -16.03
C GLU A 71 3.00 11.22 -16.11
N THR A 72 4.23 10.75 -16.30
CA THR A 72 5.36 11.58 -16.75
C THR A 72 5.61 11.30 -18.23
N ASP A 73 6.61 11.93 -18.82
CA ASP A 73 7.03 11.58 -20.19
C ASP A 73 7.54 10.13 -20.27
N LYS A 74 8.03 9.56 -19.17
CA LYS A 74 8.61 8.22 -19.11
C LYS A 74 7.60 7.13 -18.75
N ARG A 75 6.69 7.39 -17.79
CA ARG A 75 5.94 6.33 -17.10
C ARG A 75 4.52 6.74 -16.77
N HIS A 76 3.67 5.74 -16.54
CA HIS A 76 2.30 5.88 -16.06
C HIS A 76 2.18 5.46 -14.59
N TYR A 77 1.59 6.30 -13.75
CA TYR A 77 1.51 6.09 -12.32
C TYR A 77 0.07 5.93 -11.82
N ALA A 78 -0.15 4.87 -11.04
CA ALA A 78 -1.23 4.80 -10.08
C ALA A 78 -0.68 5.25 -8.74
N HIS A 79 -1.20 6.34 -8.19
CA HIS A 79 -0.76 6.87 -6.90
C HIS A 79 -1.83 6.61 -5.84
N VAL A 80 -1.39 6.02 -4.75
CA VAL A 80 -2.19 5.68 -3.57
C VAL A 80 -1.87 6.67 -2.43
N ASP A 81 -2.81 7.55 -2.10
CA ASP A 81 -2.66 8.48 -0.97
C ASP A 81 -3.07 7.76 0.33
N CYS A 82 -2.10 7.50 1.21
CA CYS A 82 -2.34 6.74 2.45
C CYS A 82 -2.58 7.65 3.67
N PRO A 83 -3.43 7.23 4.61
CA PRO A 83 -3.65 7.98 5.85
C PRO A 83 -2.41 7.96 6.76
N GLY A 84 -2.18 9.06 7.49
CA GLY A 84 -1.05 9.21 8.42
C GLY A 84 -1.38 9.12 9.91
N HIS A 85 -2.67 9.00 10.25
CA HIS A 85 -3.13 8.93 11.63
C HIS A 85 -3.01 7.48 12.16
N ALA A 86 -2.62 7.33 13.43
CA ALA A 86 -2.37 6.01 14.03
C ALA A 86 -3.57 5.05 13.93
N ASP A 87 -4.79 5.57 14.15
CA ASP A 87 -6.03 4.80 14.09
C ASP A 87 -6.32 4.19 12.71
N TYR A 88 -5.75 4.77 11.64
CA TYR A 88 -6.01 4.36 10.26
C TYR A 88 -4.83 3.63 9.60
N ILE A 89 -3.84 3.22 10.37
CA ILE A 89 -2.67 2.47 9.88
C ILE A 89 -3.06 1.18 9.14
N LYS A 90 -4.20 0.56 9.49
CA LYS A 90 -4.69 -0.63 8.76
C LYS A 90 -4.92 -0.36 7.27
N ASN A 91 -5.37 0.85 6.94
CA ASN A 91 -5.60 1.28 5.56
C ASN A 91 -4.25 1.56 4.90
N MET A 92 -3.31 2.19 5.60
CA MET A 92 -1.95 2.39 5.09
C MET A 92 -1.26 1.05 4.75
N ILE A 93 -1.34 0.03 5.60
CA ILE A 93 -0.76 -1.30 5.33
C ILE A 93 -1.30 -1.89 4.02
N SER A 94 -2.62 -1.78 3.82
CA SER A 94 -3.24 -2.30 2.59
C SER A 94 -2.84 -1.49 1.36
N GLY A 95 -2.66 -0.17 1.47
CA GLY A 95 -2.16 0.66 0.37
C GLY A 95 -0.68 0.40 0.06
N ALA A 96 0.18 0.35 1.09
CA ALA A 96 1.61 0.18 0.96
C ALA A 96 2.00 -1.21 0.40
N ALA A 97 1.23 -2.25 0.70
CA ALA A 97 1.44 -3.60 0.15
C ALA A 97 1.38 -3.65 -1.39
N HIS A 98 0.84 -2.61 -2.02
CA HIS A 98 0.69 -2.51 -3.46
C HIS A 98 1.72 -1.59 -4.14
N MET A 99 2.59 -0.93 -3.37
CA MET A 99 3.52 0.07 -3.90
C MET A 99 4.82 -0.55 -4.44
N ASP A 100 5.17 -0.21 -5.67
CA ASP A 100 6.49 -0.48 -6.28
C ASP A 100 7.57 0.47 -5.77
N GLY A 101 7.15 1.56 -5.14
CA GLY A 101 7.95 2.43 -4.29
C GLY A 101 7.05 3.51 -3.69
N THR A 102 7.54 4.21 -2.68
CA THR A 102 6.72 5.18 -1.94
C THR A 102 7.42 6.52 -1.81
N ILE A 103 6.61 7.56 -1.65
CA ILE A 103 7.05 8.91 -1.32
C ILE A 103 6.82 9.11 0.19
N LEU A 104 7.90 9.14 0.96
CA LEU A 104 7.86 9.48 2.38
C LEU A 104 7.79 11.01 2.53
N VAL A 105 6.69 11.52 3.07
CA VAL A 105 6.46 12.95 3.27
C VAL A 105 6.77 13.33 4.71
N VAL A 106 7.71 14.24 4.90
CA VAL A 106 8.15 14.72 6.22
C VAL A 106 8.10 16.23 6.27
N ALA A 107 7.43 16.81 7.27
CA ALA A 107 7.46 18.25 7.47
C ALA A 107 8.82 18.67 8.06
N ALA A 108 9.48 19.63 7.43
CA ALA A 108 10.75 20.17 7.88
C ALA A 108 10.66 20.86 9.25
N SER A 109 9.50 21.43 9.59
CA SER A 109 9.24 22.05 10.90
C SER A 109 9.20 21.06 12.06
N ASP A 110 8.85 19.80 11.78
CA ASP A 110 8.53 18.79 12.80
C ASP A 110 9.59 17.67 12.85
N GLY A 111 10.22 17.38 11.71
CA GLY A 111 11.16 16.28 11.57
C GLY A 111 10.52 14.88 11.65
N PRO A 112 11.30 13.82 11.92
CA PRO A 112 10.79 12.45 12.00
C PRO A 112 9.93 12.19 13.26
N MET A 113 8.62 12.12 13.06
CA MET A 113 7.62 11.84 14.10
C MET A 113 7.36 10.32 14.30
N PRO A 114 6.64 9.89 15.36
CA PRO A 114 6.42 8.47 15.66
C PRO A 114 5.83 7.67 14.47
N GLN A 115 4.83 8.21 13.78
CA GLN A 115 4.22 7.56 12.62
C GLN A 115 5.15 7.58 11.40
N THR A 116 6.11 8.51 11.30
CA THR A 116 7.16 8.42 10.27
C THR A 116 7.96 7.13 10.47
N ARG A 117 8.39 6.83 11.71
CA ARG A 117 9.10 5.60 12.05
C ARG A 117 8.24 4.36 11.78
N GLU A 118 7.00 4.38 12.25
CA GLU A 118 6.06 3.26 12.07
C GLU A 118 5.75 3.01 10.59
N HIS A 119 5.63 4.06 9.77
CA HIS A 119 5.38 3.92 8.34
C HIS A 119 6.60 3.36 7.59
N ILE A 120 7.83 3.77 7.92
CA ILE A 120 9.05 3.21 7.32
C ILE A 120 9.15 1.72 7.68
N LEU A 121 8.94 1.38 8.96
CA LEU A 121 8.97 0.01 9.43
C LEU A 121 7.92 -0.83 8.70
N LEU A 122 6.67 -0.36 8.63
CA LEU A 122 5.60 -1.06 7.93
C LEU A 122 5.86 -1.20 6.43
N ALA A 123 6.35 -0.15 5.77
CA ALA A 123 6.76 -0.19 4.37
C ALA A 123 7.83 -1.28 4.14
N ARG A 124 8.80 -1.42 5.04
CA ARG A 124 9.77 -2.52 5.01
C ARG A 124 9.10 -3.88 5.18
N GLN A 125 8.18 -4.02 6.13
CA GLN A 125 7.50 -5.29 6.40
C GLN A 125 6.59 -5.75 5.25
N VAL A 126 5.92 -4.81 4.57
CA VAL A 126 5.14 -5.08 3.36
C VAL A 126 5.99 -5.07 2.08
N GLN A 127 7.33 -4.98 2.23
CA GLN A 127 8.32 -5.05 1.16
C GLN A 127 8.21 -3.97 0.08
N VAL A 128 7.84 -2.74 0.45
CA VAL A 128 8.02 -1.60 -0.45
C VAL A 128 9.52 -1.49 -0.76
N PRO A 129 9.93 -1.64 -2.03
CA PRO A 129 11.34 -1.86 -2.34
C PRO A 129 12.15 -0.56 -2.40
N TYR A 130 11.50 0.58 -2.69
CA TYR A 130 12.15 1.88 -2.84
C TYR A 130 11.37 2.98 -2.14
N ILE A 131 12.10 3.89 -1.50
CA ILE A 131 11.57 5.11 -0.88
C ILE A 131 12.23 6.32 -1.54
N VAL A 132 11.43 7.32 -1.90
CA VAL A 132 11.88 8.68 -2.20
C VAL A 132 11.33 9.58 -1.10
N VAL A 133 12.11 10.55 -0.61
CA VAL A 133 11.65 11.44 0.47
C VAL A 133 11.30 12.81 -0.11
N TYR A 134 10.18 13.36 0.35
CA TYR A 134 9.84 14.75 0.15
C TYR A 134 9.83 15.47 1.50
N LEU A 135 10.87 16.27 1.73
CA LEU A 135 10.99 17.15 2.89
C LEU A 135 10.14 18.40 2.63
N ASN A 136 8.90 18.34 3.11
CA ASN A 136 7.85 19.31 2.88
C ASN A 136 7.91 20.48 3.87
N LYS A 137 7.13 21.54 3.61
CA LYS A 137 6.97 22.72 4.49
C LYS A 137 8.28 23.45 4.77
N VAL A 138 9.22 23.44 3.82
CA VAL A 138 10.47 24.22 3.94
C VAL A 138 10.23 25.71 3.98
N ASP A 139 9.06 26.18 3.51
CA ASP A 139 8.62 27.57 3.61
C ASP A 139 8.34 28.03 5.05
N LEU A 140 8.26 27.09 6.01
CA LEU A 140 8.09 27.40 7.44
C LEU A 140 9.42 27.39 8.22
N VAL A 141 10.54 27.10 7.55
CA VAL A 141 11.86 26.97 8.18
C VAL A 141 12.84 27.92 7.51
N ASP A 142 13.19 28.99 8.22
CA ASP A 142 14.12 30.02 7.73
C ASP A 142 15.60 29.62 7.86
N ASP A 143 15.92 28.65 8.71
CA ASP A 143 17.30 28.23 9.02
C ASP A 143 17.72 27.03 8.16
N PRO A 144 18.67 27.19 7.22
CA PRO A 144 19.18 26.09 6.40
C PRO A 144 19.87 24.99 7.21
N GLU A 145 20.49 25.32 8.35
CA GLU A 145 21.18 24.32 9.18
C GLU A 145 20.18 23.34 9.81
N LEU A 146 18.98 23.83 10.16
CA LEU A 146 17.90 22.97 10.66
C LEU A 146 17.40 22.01 9.57
N LEU A 147 17.29 22.47 8.31
CA LEU A 147 16.92 21.60 7.19
C LEU A 147 17.94 20.49 6.96
N ASP A 148 19.24 20.82 7.04
CA ASP A 148 20.33 19.85 6.90
C ASP A 148 20.33 18.83 8.05
N LEU A 149 20.04 19.29 9.29
CA LEU A 149 19.91 18.41 10.44
C LEU A 149 18.74 17.43 10.29
N VAL A 150 17.56 17.91 9.89
CA VAL A 150 16.38 17.05 9.68
C VAL A 150 16.65 16.03 8.56
N GLU A 151 17.35 16.45 7.49
CA GLU A 151 17.76 15.52 6.43
C GLU A 151 18.70 14.43 6.98
N LEU A 152 19.70 14.79 7.78
CA LEU A 152 20.61 13.84 8.41
C LEU A 152 19.85 12.82 9.28
N GLU A 153 18.95 13.30 10.15
CA GLU A 153 18.11 12.44 11.00
C GLU A 153 17.25 11.47 10.16
N LEU A 154 16.74 11.92 9.02
CA LEU A 154 15.96 11.06 8.11
C LEU A 154 16.82 9.98 7.47
N ARG A 155 18.05 10.30 7.06
CA ARG A 155 18.98 9.31 6.49
C ARG A 155 19.34 8.25 7.53
N GLU A 156 19.67 8.67 8.75
CA GLU A 156 19.95 7.74 9.86
C GLU A 156 18.74 6.84 10.16
N LEU A 157 17.54 7.40 10.18
CA LEU A 157 16.31 6.65 10.43
C LEU A 157 16.03 5.61 9.33
N LEU A 158 16.19 5.99 8.06
CA LEU A 158 16.02 5.08 6.92
C LEU A 158 17.05 3.94 6.98
N THR A 159 18.30 4.26 7.28
CA THR A 159 19.38 3.28 7.47
C THR A 159 19.09 2.32 8.62
N ALA A 160 18.56 2.82 9.75
CA ALA A 160 18.17 2.00 10.89
C ALA A 160 17.09 0.96 10.55
N TYR A 161 16.23 1.24 9.56
CA TYR A 161 15.21 0.32 9.06
C TYR A 161 15.61 -0.40 7.76
N GLU A 162 16.92 -0.52 7.49
CA GLU A 162 17.50 -1.28 6.38
C GLU A 162 17.14 -0.76 4.98
N PHE A 163 16.84 0.54 4.87
CA PHE A 163 16.83 1.25 3.60
C PHE A 163 18.19 1.93 3.36
N PRO A 164 18.61 2.15 2.10
CA PRO A 164 19.88 2.82 1.81
C PRO A 164 19.75 4.33 2.03
N GLY A 165 19.76 4.77 3.30
CA GLY A 165 19.48 6.15 3.69
C GLY A 165 20.36 7.20 3.00
N ASP A 166 21.62 6.88 2.73
CA ASP A 166 22.56 7.78 2.04
C ASP A 166 22.28 7.93 0.54
N ASP A 167 21.71 6.91 -0.11
CA ASP A 167 21.45 6.90 -1.55
C ASP A 167 20.04 7.39 -1.91
N ILE A 168 19.12 7.44 -0.93
CA ILE A 168 17.74 7.85 -1.14
C ILE A 168 17.68 9.34 -1.53
N PRO A 169 16.99 9.68 -2.65
CA PRO A 169 16.75 11.08 -3.00
C PRO A 169 15.84 11.74 -1.96
N ILE A 170 16.29 12.89 -1.45
CA ILE A 170 15.52 13.75 -0.54
C ILE A 170 15.29 15.08 -1.23
N ILE A 171 14.04 15.36 -1.58
CA ILE A 171 13.65 16.57 -2.29
C ILE A 171 13.03 17.55 -1.30
N ARG A 172 13.58 18.76 -1.24
CA ARG A 172 13.14 19.84 -0.34
C ARG A 172 12.14 20.74 -1.07
N GLY A 173 11.00 21.01 -0.46
CA GLY A 173 9.99 21.85 -1.10
C GLY A 173 8.79 22.20 -0.24
N SER A 174 7.87 22.97 -0.83
CA SER A 174 6.59 23.31 -0.24
C SER A 174 5.47 22.87 -1.15
N ALA A 175 4.80 21.76 -0.79
CA ALA A 175 3.65 21.26 -1.53
C ALA A 175 2.51 22.29 -1.57
N LEU A 176 2.34 23.07 -0.49
CA LEU A 176 1.32 24.11 -0.42
C LEU A 176 1.61 25.26 -1.39
N LYS A 177 2.83 25.82 -1.37
CA LYS A 177 3.22 26.89 -2.31
C LYS A 177 3.17 26.42 -3.77
N ALA A 178 3.60 25.18 -4.03
CA ALA A 178 3.46 24.57 -5.34
C ALA A 178 1.99 24.46 -5.76
N LEU A 179 1.08 24.06 -4.87
CA LEU A 179 -0.35 23.95 -5.15
C LEU A 179 -1.02 25.31 -5.38
N GLU A 180 -0.65 26.33 -4.60
CA GLU A 180 -1.14 27.71 -4.74
C GLU A 180 -0.63 28.38 -6.03
N SER A 181 0.55 28.00 -6.50
CA SER A 181 1.16 28.58 -7.69
C SER A 181 0.45 28.20 -8.99
N ASP A 182 0.19 29.20 -9.83
CA ASP A 182 -0.28 29.01 -11.20
C ASP A 182 0.86 29.00 -12.24
N ASP A 183 2.08 29.38 -11.85
CA ASP A 183 3.25 29.30 -12.70
C ASP A 183 4.00 27.98 -12.50
N SER A 184 3.95 27.11 -13.51
CA SER A 184 4.66 25.81 -13.47
C SER A 184 6.17 25.92 -13.48
N ASN A 185 6.74 27.12 -13.69
CA ASN A 185 8.17 27.41 -13.62
C ASN A 185 8.59 28.10 -12.31
N SER A 186 7.65 28.35 -11.40
CA SER A 186 7.98 28.96 -10.11
C SER A 186 8.94 28.08 -9.29
N PRO A 187 9.78 28.69 -8.44
CA PRO A 187 10.72 27.94 -7.60
C PRO A 187 10.06 26.86 -6.75
N ASP A 188 8.86 27.14 -6.21
CA ASP A 188 8.12 26.16 -5.40
C ASP A 188 7.70 24.92 -6.20
N VAL A 189 7.34 25.11 -7.48
CA VAL A 189 6.92 24.01 -8.36
C VAL A 189 8.11 23.20 -8.88
N LYS A 190 9.31 23.78 -8.89
CA LYS A 190 10.55 23.08 -9.24
C LYS A 190 10.74 21.81 -8.40
N SER A 191 10.42 21.88 -7.11
CA SER A 191 10.48 20.73 -6.19
C SER A 191 9.55 19.57 -6.60
N ILE A 192 8.39 19.86 -7.21
CA ILE A 192 7.47 18.84 -7.72
C ILE A 192 8.07 18.15 -8.95
N TRP A 193 8.72 18.91 -9.83
CA TRP A 193 9.40 18.34 -11.00
C TRP A 193 10.61 17.49 -10.60
N GLU A 194 11.42 17.98 -9.67
CA GLU A 194 12.57 17.25 -9.12
C GLU A 194 12.13 15.97 -8.41
N LEU A 195 11.01 16.01 -7.67
CA LEU A 195 10.40 14.83 -7.05
C LEU A 195 9.99 13.80 -8.11
N MET A 196 9.26 14.21 -9.15
CA MET A 196 8.82 13.28 -10.19
C MET A 196 9.98 12.75 -11.02
N GLU A 197 11.03 13.54 -11.24
CA GLU A 197 12.28 13.08 -11.86
C GLU A 197 13.01 12.07 -10.98
N ALA A 198 13.10 12.32 -9.67
CA ALA A 198 13.68 11.38 -8.72
C ALA A 198 12.89 10.06 -8.69
N VAL A 199 11.56 10.11 -8.68
CA VAL A 199 10.68 8.93 -8.79
C VAL A 199 10.93 8.16 -10.10
N ASP A 200 11.01 8.86 -11.23
CA ASP A 200 11.29 8.27 -12.54
C ASP A 200 12.68 7.59 -12.63
N ASN A 201 13.68 8.13 -11.94
CA ASN A 201 15.06 7.67 -12.07
C ASN A 201 15.48 6.67 -10.97
N TYR A 202 14.98 6.85 -9.75
CA TYR A 202 15.39 6.06 -8.59
C TYR A 202 14.56 4.79 -8.40
N ILE A 203 13.25 4.86 -8.64
CA ILE A 203 12.39 3.67 -8.58
C ILE A 203 12.53 2.94 -9.92
N PRO A 204 13.07 1.71 -9.96
CA PRO A 204 13.21 0.98 -11.22
C PRO A 204 11.84 0.50 -11.72
N GLU A 205 11.79 0.14 -13.00
CA GLU A 205 10.62 -0.58 -13.51
C GLU A 205 10.55 -1.96 -12.82
N PRO A 206 9.44 -2.27 -12.14
CA PRO A 206 9.31 -3.52 -11.39
C PRO A 206 9.20 -4.71 -12.36
N LYS A 207 9.98 -5.76 -12.10
CA LYS A 207 9.82 -7.03 -12.82
C LYS A 207 8.51 -7.68 -12.40
N ARG A 208 7.53 -7.67 -13.31
CA ARG A 208 6.21 -8.25 -13.09
C ARG A 208 6.22 -9.77 -13.30
N ASP A 209 5.60 -10.51 -12.39
CA ASP A 209 5.46 -11.97 -12.48
C ASP A 209 4.28 -12.38 -13.39
N THR A 210 4.29 -11.94 -14.66
CA THR A 210 3.18 -12.18 -15.60
C THR A 210 3.03 -13.63 -16.04
N ASP A 211 4.09 -14.43 -15.93
CA ASP A 211 4.09 -15.84 -16.36
C ASP A 211 3.56 -16.80 -15.28
N LYS A 212 3.33 -16.30 -14.06
CA LYS A 212 2.78 -17.09 -12.96
C LYS A 212 1.25 -17.22 -13.06
N PRO A 213 0.61 -18.19 -12.38
CA PRO A 213 -0.84 -18.25 -12.28
C PRO A 213 -1.44 -16.96 -11.72
N PHE A 214 -2.52 -16.48 -12.35
CA PHE A 214 -3.22 -15.26 -11.94
C PHE A 214 -3.61 -15.27 -10.47
N LEU A 215 -3.32 -14.19 -9.75
CA LEU A 215 -3.78 -13.94 -8.39
C LEU A 215 -3.94 -12.44 -8.18
N MET A 216 -5.10 -12.03 -7.70
CA MET A 216 -5.44 -10.65 -7.35
C MET A 216 -6.17 -10.63 -6.00
N PRO A 217 -5.59 -10.02 -4.95
CA PRO A 217 -6.28 -9.83 -3.68
C PRO A 217 -7.46 -8.87 -3.84
N VAL A 218 -8.58 -9.17 -3.18
CA VAL A 218 -9.76 -8.30 -3.19
C VAL A 218 -9.53 -7.19 -2.17
N GLY A 219 -9.44 -5.95 -2.66
CA GLY A 219 -9.35 -4.74 -1.85
C GLY A 219 -10.71 -4.14 -1.52
N ASP A 220 -11.63 -4.08 -2.49
CA ASP A 220 -13.00 -3.58 -2.30
C ASP A 220 -13.99 -4.21 -3.28
N VAL A 221 -15.29 -4.11 -2.97
CA VAL A 221 -16.39 -4.74 -3.72
C VAL A 221 -17.56 -3.78 -3.90
N PHE A 222 -17.90 -3.50 -5.16
CA PHE A 222 -18.97 -2.60 -5.55
C PHE A 222 -19.99 -3.28 -6.45
N THR A 223 -21.21 -2.76 -6.46
CA THR A 223 -22.23 -3.15 -7.43
C THR A 223 -22.42 -2.03 -8.44
N ILE A 224 -22.25 -2.33 -9.73
CA ILE A 224 -22.61 -1.41 -10.80
C ILE A 224 -24.02 -1.78 -11.29
N SER A 225 -24.97 -0.85 -11.12
CA SER A 225 -26.34 -1.03 -11.58
C SER A 225 -26.38 -1.43 -13.07
N GLY A 226 -27.08 -2.52 -13.36
CA GLY A 226 -27.21 -3.07 -14.71
C GLY A 226 -25.97 -3.81 -15.27
N ARG A 227 -24.83 -3.87 -14.56
CA ARG A 227 -23.65 -4.64 -14.99
C ARG A 227 -23.29 -5.80 -14.05
N GLY A 228 -23.43 -5.62 -12.74
CA GLY A 228 -23.14 -6.65 -11.74
C GLY A 228 -22.07 -6.25 -10.74
N THR A 229 -21.48 -7.24 -10.08
CA THR A 229 -20.49 -7.06 -9.01
C THR A 229 -19.09 -6.85 -9.59
N VAL A 230 -18.42 -5.80 -9.12
CA VAL A 230 -17.03 -5.48 -9.45
C VAL A 230 -16.19 -5.67 -8.20
N VAL A 231 -15.14 -6.47 -8.32
CA VAL A 231 -14.11 -6.63 -7.30
C VAL A 231 -12.87 -5.86 -7.74
N THR A 232 -12.32 -5.02 -6.87
CA THR A 232 -11.12 -4.23 -7.18
C THR A 232 -9.92 -4.71 -6.41
N GLY A 233 -8.76 -4.61 -7.04
CA GLY A 233 -7.47 -4.90 -6.41
C GLY A 233 -6.32 -4.77 -7.39
N ARG A 234 -5.10 -4.79 -6.86
CA ARG A 234 -3.89 -4.91 -7.64
C ARG A 234 -3.65 -6.37 -7.99
N ILE A 235 -3.32 -6.65 -9.24
CA ILE A 235 -2.94 -8.01 -9.63
C ILE A 235 -1.54 -8.29 -9.08
N ASP A 236 -1.41 -9.25 -8.15
CA ASP A 236 -0.11 -9.63 -7.57
C ASP A 236 0.77 -10.33 -8.61
N ARG A 237 0.17 -11.26 -9.37
CA ARG A 237 0.87 -12.08 -10.36
C ARG A 237 -0.05 -12.56 -11.47
N GLY A 238 0.55 -12.95 -12.58
CA GLY A 238 -0.13 -13.49 -13.76
C GLY A 238 -0.85 -12.44 -14.61
N ILE A 239 -1.71 -12.95 -15.50
CA ILE A 239 -2.54 -12.17 -16.41
C ILE A 239 -3.97 -12.72 -16.33
N VAL A 240 -4.96 -11.83 -16.40
CA VAL A 240 -6.38 -12.19 -16.52
C VAL A 240 -7.00 -11.52 -17.73
N LYS A 241 -7.75 -12.30 -18.51
CA LYS A 241 -8.45 -11.81 -19.71
C LYS A 241 -9.96 -11.83 -19.52
N VAL A 242 -10.64 -10.95 -20.25
CA VAL A 242 -12.11 -11.03 -20.36
C VAL A 242 -12.50 -12.39 -20.95
N GLY A 243 -13.38 -13.10 -20.25
CA GLY A 243 -13.87 -14.43 -20.61
C GLY A 243 -13.19 -15.58 -19.85
N GLU A 244 -12.14 -15.33 -19.07
CA GLU A 244 -11.45 -16.39 -18.31
C GLU A 244 -12.22 -16.80 -17.04
N GLU A 245 -12.16 -18.10 -16.74
CA GLU A 245 -12.65 -18.67 -15.49
C GLU A 245 -11.67 -18.39 -14.34
N VAL A 246 -12.21 -17.98 -13.20
CA VAL A 246 -11.47 -17.67 -11.97
C VAL A 246 -12.18 -18.24 -10.75
N GLU A 247 -11.45 -18.39 -9.65
CA GLU A 247 -11.97 -18.77 -8.34
C GLU A 247 -11.83 -17.62 -7.35
N ILE A 248 -12.86 -17.43 -6.51
CA ILE A 248 -12.84 -16.53 -5.36
C ILE A 248 -12.57 -17.38 -4.11
N ILE A 249 -11.46 -17.13 -3.44
CA ILE A 249 -10.86 -18.04 -2.45
C ILE A 249 -10.60 -17.32 -1.13
N GLY A 250 -10.85 -18.01 -0.01
CA GLY A 250 -10.65 -17.51 1.36
C GLY A 250 -11.95 -17.03 1.98
N ILE A 251 -12.00 -17.00 3.31
CA ILE A 251 -13.10 -16.58 4.19
C ILE A 251 -14.37 -17.45 4.11
N ARG A 252 -14.80 -17.77 2.90
CA ARG A 252 -16.00 -18.52 2.53
C ARG A 252 -15.62 -19.73 1.66
N PRO A 253 -16.55 -20.68 1.44
CA PRO A 253 -16.37 -21.73 0.45
C PRO A 253 -16.00 -21.14 -0.91
N THR A 254 -15.03 -21.75 -1.59
CA THR A 254 -14.53 -21.27 -2.88
C THR A 254 -15.63 -21.27 -3.94
N ILE A 255 -15.75 -20.18 -4.69
CA ILE A 255 -16.76 -20.03 -5.75
C ILE A 255 -16.07 -19.83 -7.09
N LYS A 256 -16.50 -20.59 -8.10
CA LYS A 256 -16.07 -20.42 -9.49
C LYS A 256 -16.93 -19.40 -10.21
N THR A 257 -16.30 -18.61 -11.06
CA THR A 257 -16.96 -17.58 -11.85
C THR A 257 -16.14 -17.21 -13.09
N VAL A 258 -16.64 -16.30 -13.91
CA VAL A 258 -16.01 -15.83 -15.14
C VAL A 258 -15.84 -14.32 -15.09
N VAL A 259 -14.65 -13.84 -15.46
CA VAL A 259 -14.37 -12.42 -15.63
C VAL A 259 -15.06 -11.94 -16.91
N THR A 260 -15.93 -10.95 -16.80
CA THR A 260 -16.71 -10.41 -17.93
C THR A 260 -16.30 -8.99 -18.33
N GLY A 261 -15.40 -8.38 -17.58
CA GLY A 261 -14.81 -7.09 -17.90
C GLY A 261 -13.61 -6.83 -17.01
N VAL A 262 -12.61 -6.17 -17.56
CA VAL A 262 -11.45 -5.64 -16.84
C VAL A 262 -11.43 -4.14 -17.07
N GLU A 263 -11.36 -3.36 -16.01
CA GLU A 263 -11.31 -1.90 -16.07
C GLU A 263 -10.21 -1.34 -15.16
N MET A 264 -9.57 -0.26 -15.59
CA MET A 264 -8.58 0.49 -14.81
C MET A 264 -8.90 1.97 -15.00
N PHE A 265 -9.04 2.72 -13.90
CA PHE A 265 -9.42 4.16 -13.93
C PHE A 265 -10.63 4.47 -14.83
N ARG A 266 -11.68 3.64 -14.76
CA ARG A 266 -12.91 3.73 -15.59
C ARG A 266 -12.69 3.57 -17.11
N LYS A 267 -11.50 3.15 -17.52
CA LYS A 267 -11.14 2.78 -18.90
C LYS A 267 -11.17 1.26 -19.03
N THR A 268 -11.59 0.76 -20.19
CA THR A 268 -11.68 -0.69 -20.43
C THR A 268 -10.34 -1.26 -20.88
N LEU A 269 -10.02 -2.46 -20.40
CA LEU A 269 -8.84 -3.25 -20.77
C LEU A 269 -9.28 -4.57 -21.40
N ASP A 270 -8.51 -5.07 -22.37
CA ASP A 270 -8.70 -6.42 -22.91
C ASP A 270 -8.16 -7.48 -21.92
N GLU A 271 -7.11 -7.12 -21.19
CA GLU A 271 -6.46 -7.95 -20.17
C GLU A 271 -5.87 -7.09 -19.04
N GLY A 272 -5.92 -7.62 -17.82
CA GLY A 272 -5.20 -7.12 -16.66
C GLY A 272 -3.93 -7.95 -16.45
N ARG A 273 -2.84 -7.31 -16.05
CA ARG A 273 -1.54 -7.92 -15.82
C ARG A 273 -1.05 -7.61 -14.41
N ALA A 274 -0.15 -8.44 -13.90
CA ALA A 274 0.54 -8.21 -12.64
C ALA A 274 1.04 -6.76 -12.53
N GLY A 275 0.67 -6.09 -11.44
CA GLY A 275 0.94 -4.68 -11.19
C GLY A 275 -0.19 -3.72 -11.55
N ASP A 276 -1.21 -4.11 -12.29
CA ASP A 276 -2.33 -3.19 -12.57
C ASP A 276 -3.31 -3.12 -11.39
N ASP A 277 -3.71 -1.91 -11.02
CA ASP A 277 -4.89 -1.65 -10.19
C ASP A 277 -6.17 -1.72 -11.03
N VAL A 278 -6.90 -2.84 -10.94
CA VAL A 278 -8.07 -3.09 -11.80
C VAL A 278 -9.35 -3.34 -11.00
N GLY A 279 -10.48 -3.07 -11.66
CA GLY A 279 -11.79 -3.63 -11.32
C GLY A 279 -12.15 -4.76 -12.26
N LEU A 280 -12.43 -5.94 -11.71
CA LEU A 280 -12.92 -7.11 -12.43
C LEU A 280 -14.43 -7.22 -12.28
N LEU A 281 -15.15 -7.17 -13.40
CA LEU A 281 -16.58 -7.45 -13.42
C LEU A 281 -16.79 -8.97 -13.42
N ILE A 282 -17.43 -9.48 -12.37
CA ILE A 282 -17.57 -10.92 -12.14
C ILE A 282 -19.01 -11.38 -12.41
N ARG A 283 -19.15 -12.49 -13.15
CA ARG A 283 -20.46 -13.00 -13.58
C ARG A 283 -21.20 -13.73 -12.47
N GLY A 284 -22.46 -13.37 -12.26
CA GLY A 284 -23.40 -14.20 -11.49
C GLY A 284 -23.13 -14.24 -9.98
N ILE A 285 -22.22 -13.40 -9.49
CA ILE A 285 -21.89 -13.28 -8.08
C ILE A 285 -22.51 -12.00 -7.53
N LYS A 286 -23.21 -12.07 -6.39
CA LYS A 286 -23.71 -10.90 -5.67
C LYS A 286 -22.62 -10.28 -4.82
N ARG A 287 -22.74 -8.98 -4.54
CA ARG A 287 -21.83 -8.26 -3.63
C ARG A 287 -21.72 -8.91 -2.25
N GLU A 288 -22.77 -9.56 -1.77
CA GLU A 288 -22.82 -10.22 -0.44
C GLU A 288 -21.98 -11.51 -0.38
N GLU A 289 -21.66 -12.08 -1.54
CA GLU A 289 -20.96 -13.36 -1.69
C GLU A 289 -19.45 -13.18 -1.82
N VAL A 290 -18.98 -11.93 -1.92
CA VAL A 290 -17.57 -11.58 -2.04
C VAL A 290 -17.23 -10.46 -1.08
N GLU A 291 -16.10 -10.57 -0.40
CA GLU A 291 -15.63 -9.56 0.51
C GLU A 291 -14.13 -9.31 0.42
N ARG A 292 -13.71 -8.16 0.96
CA ARG A 292 -12.30 -7.83 1.14
C ARG A 292 -11.61 -8.91 1.97
N GLY A 293 -10.37 -9.22 1.59
CA GLY A 293 -9.58 -10.28 2.22
C GLY A 293 -9.73 -11.65 1.57
N GLN A 294 -10.63 -11.81 0.59
CA GLN A 294 -10.56 -12.92 -0.35
C GLN A 294 -9.53 -12.62 -1.46
N VAL A 295 -9.20 -13.64 -2.26
CA VAL A 295 -8.43 -13.47 -3.50
C VAL A 295 -9.22 -13.99 -4.70
N VAL A 296 -9.05 -13.34 -5.85
CA VAL A 296 -9.46 -13.88 -7.14
C VAL A 296 -8.24 -14.51 -7.78
N ALA A 297 -8.29 -15.80 -8.10
CA ALA A 297 -7.13 -16.52 -8.63
C ALA A 297 -7.50 -17.44 -9.80
N LYS A 298 -6.48 -17.86 -10.55
CA LYS A 298 -6.62 -18.94 -11.52
C LYS A 298 -7.14 -20.21 -10.80
N PRO A 299 -8.11 -20.95 -11.38
CA PRO A 299 -8.66 -22.13 -10.71
C PRO A 299 -7.59 -23.13 -10.29
N ALA A 300 -7.72 -23.68 -9.08
CA ALA A 300 -6.80 -24.64 -8.47
C ALA A 300 -5.34 -24.18 -8.33
N SER A 301 -5.06 -22.87 -8.44
CA SER A 301 -3.69 -22.34 -8.31
C SER A 301 -3.26 -21.99 -6.89
N ILE A 302 -4.22 -21.84 -5.98
CA ILE A 302 -4.02 -21.59 -4.55
C ILE A 302 -5.21 -22.17 -3.79
N THR A 303 -4.97 -22.64 -2.57
CA THR A 303 -6.00 -23.21 -1.69
C THR A 303 -6.10 -22.41 -0.39
N PRO A 304 -7.28 -22.39 0.26
CA PRO A 304 -7.43 -21.70 1.53
C PRO A 304 -7.03 -22.61 2.70
N HIS A 305 -6.36 -22.05 3.70
CA HIS A 305 -5.73 -22.76 4.82
C HIS A 305 -6.01 -22.06 6.15
N THR A 306 -6.05 -22.83 7.23
CA THR A 306 -6.23 -22.33 8.60
C THR A 306 -5.00 -22.52 9.47
N LYS A 307 -4.11 -23.47 9.14
CA LYS A 307 -2.98 -23.82 10.01
C LYS A 307 -1.66 -23.78 9.28
N PHE A 308 -0.67 -23.12 9.87
CA PHE A 308 0.65 -22.98 9.27
C PHE A 308 1.74 -22.76 10.33
N GLU A 309 2.98 -23.04 9.94
CA GLU A 309 4.18 -22.64 10.68
C GLU A 309 4.71 -21.33 10.09
N ALA A 310 5.22 -20.46 10.95
CA ALA A 310 5.85 -19.21 10.53
C ALA A 310 7.10 -18.89 11.34
N ALA A 311 8.04 -18.21 10.69
CA ALA A 311 9.10 -17.48 11.36
C ALA A 311 8.61 -16.05 11.58
N VAL A 312 8.66 -15.58 12.83
CA VAL A 312 8.12 -14.29 13.26
C VAL A 312 9.17 -13.53 14.05
N TYR A 313 9.39 -12.27 13.67
CA TYR A 313 10.09 -11.27 14.47
C TYR A 313 9.06 -10.50 15.30
N VAL A 314 9.31 -10.37 16.61
CA VAL A 314 8.45 -9.63 17.54
C VAL A 314 9.03 -8.24 17.76
N LEU A 315 8.25 -7.20 17.47
CA LEU A 315 8.73 -5.81 17.54
C LEU A 315 8.94 -5.40 19.00
N THR A 316 10.07 -4.73 19.23
CA THR A 316 10.43 -4.09 20.50
C THR A 316 9.54 -2.88 20.81
N LYS A 317 9.65 -2.35 22.03
CA LYS A 317 8.96 -1.12 22.44
C LYS A 317 9.40 0.07 21.58
N GLU A 318 10.69 0.16 21.30
CA GLU A 318 11.34 1.24 20.57
C GLU A 318 10.88 1.28 19.11
N GLU A 319 10.56 0.13 18.54
CA GLU A 319 9.94 -0.04 17.21
C GLU A 319 8.42 0.18 17.20
N GLY A 320 7.81 0.56 18.33
CA GLY A 320 6.36 0.75 18.46
C GLY A 320 5.56 -0.53 18.76
N GLY A 321 6.24 -1.64 19.02
CA GLY A 321 5.66 -2.95 19.29
C GLY A 321 5.26 -3.18 20.74
N ARG A 322 5.65 -4.35 21.27
CA ARG A 322 5.21 -4.80 22.60
C ARG A 322 6.11 -4.28 23.71
N HIS A 323 5.51 -4.04 24.87
CA HIS A 323 6.23 -3.76 26.13
C HIS A 323 6.45 -5.02 26.97
N THR A 324 5.62 -6.04 26.78
CA THR A 324 5.56 -7.24 27.62
C THR A 324 5.60 -8.50 26.76
N PRO A 325 6.09 -9.62 27.32
CA PRO A 325 6.09 -10.89 26.62
C PRO A 325 4.67 -11.38 26.31
N PHE A 326 4.57 -12.38 25.45
CA PHE A 326 3.35 -13.18 25.26
C PHE A 326 3.66 -14.68 25.38
N PHE A 327 2.60 -15.45 25.59
CA PHE A 327 2.65 -16.88 25.88
C PHE A 327 1.89 -17.66 24.79
N THR A 328 2.00 -18.98 24.81
CA THR A 328 1.17 -19.84 23.95
C THR A 328 -0.32 -19.56 24.16
N GLY A 329 -1.11 -19.56 23.09
CA GLY A 329 -2.52 -19.16 23.12
C GLY A 329 -2.76 -17.65 22.93
N TYR A 330 -1.72 -16.88 22.61
CA TYR A 330 -1.83 -15.47 22.25
C TYR A 330 -2.74 -15.27 21.02
N ARG A 331 -3.67 -14.30 21.07
CA ARG A 331 -4.73 -14.11 20.06
C ARG A 331 -4.72 -12.73 19.36
N PRO A 332 -3.71 -12.44 18.52
CA PRO A 332 -3.66 -11.19 17.77
C PRO A 332 -4.47 -11.27 16.46
N GLN A 333 -4.49 -10.16 15.74
CA GLN A 333 -4.91 -10.11 14.34
C GLN A 333 -3.71 -10.32 13.42
N PHE A 334 -3.87 -11.20 12.42
CA PHE A 334 -2.88 -11.48 11.38
C PHE A 334 -3.33 -10.82 10.07
N TYR A 335 -2.40 -10.15 9.40
CA TYR A 335 -2.65 -9.40 8.17
C TYR A 335 -1.92 -10.05 7.00
N PHE A 336 -2.67 -10.66 6.07
CA PHE A 336 -2.15 -11.26 4.85
C PHE A 336 -2.70 -10.50 3.65
N ARG A 337 -1.84 -9.81 2.90
CA ARG A 337 -2.29 -8.97 1.76
C ARG A 337 -3.41 -8.01 2.20
N THR A 338 -4.65 -8.20 1.71
CA THR A 338 -5.83 -7.41 2.08
C THR A 338 -6.68 -8.02 3.19
N THR A 339 -6.33 -9.23 3.67
CA THR A 339 -7.03 -9.99 4.70
C THR A 339 -6.54 -9.62 6.09
N ASP A 340 -7.47 -9.34 7.00
CA ASP A 340 -7.24 -9.35 8.44
C ASP A 340 -8.05 -10.48 9.09
N VAL A 341 -7.39 -11.31 9.89
CA VAL A 341 -8.01 -12.50 10.50
C VAL A 341 -7.42 -12.78 11.88
N THR A 342 -8.27 -13.15 12.83
CA THR A 342 -7.80 -13.52 14.17
C THR A 342 -7.14 -14.91 14.11
N GLY A 343 -6.04 -15.08 14.82
CA GLY A 343 -5.39 -16.37 14.96
C GLY A 343 -4.93 -16.63 16.37
N VAL A 344 -4.58 -17.88 16.65
CA VAL A 344 -3.98 -18.32 17.91
C VAL A 344 -2.53 -18.67 17.62
N ALA A 345 -1.58 -17.99 18.27
CA ALA A 345 -0.17 -18.28 18.19
C ALA A 345 0.21 -19.34 19.25
N ASN A 346 0.76 -20.46 18.78
CA ASN A 346 1.24 -21.55 19.62
C ASN A 346 2.76 -21.62 19.56
N LEU A 347 3.39 -21.53 20.72
CA LEU A 347 4.85 -21.58 20.84
C LEU A 347 5.36 -23.03 20.72
N PRO A 348 6.60 -23.24 20.26
CA PRO A 348 7.23 -24.57 20.25
C PRO A 348 7.31 -25.17 21.65
N GLU A 349 7.36 -26.50 21.73
CA GLU A 349 7.61 -27.19 23.00
C GLU A 349 8.91 -26.67 23.65
N GLY A 350 8.85 -26.39 24.95
CA GLY A 350 9.98 -25.86 25.73
C GLY A 350 10.14 -24.33 25.68
N VAL A 351 9.37 -23.61 24.86
CA VAL A 351 9.35 -22.14 24.83
C VAL A 351 8.15 -21.65 25.65
N GLU A 352 8.39 -21.14 26.86
CA GLU A 352 7.32 -20.66 27.75
C GLU A 352 6.76 -19.30 27.31
N MET A 353 7.63 -18.38 26.91
CA MET A 353 7.27 -17.01 26.54
C MET A 353 8.17 -16.47 25.44
N VAL A 354 7.68 -15.47 24.71
CA VAL A 354 8.43 -14.74 23.69
C VAL A 354 8.57 -13.28 24.11
N MET A 355 9.80 -12.77 24.08
CA MET A 355 10.11 -11.40 24.46
C MET A 355 10.05 -10.47 23.23
N PRO A 356 9.72 -9.18 23.42
CA PRO A 356 9.91 -8.18 22.37
C PRO A 356 11.38 -8.15 21.90
N GLY A 357 11.62 -8.20 20.59
CA GLY A 357 12.93 -8.32 19.95
C GLY A 357 13.31 -9.74 19.51
N ASP A 358 12.54 -10.76 19.91
CA ASP A 358 12.87 -12.15 19.56
C ASP A 358 12.49 -12.50 18.12
N ASN A 359 13.29 -13.39 17.53
CA ASN A 359 12.92 -14.15 16.34
C ASN A 359 12.50 -15.57 16.76
N VAL A 360 11.24 -15.92 16.53
CA VAL A 360 10.64 -17.17 16.99
C VAL A 360 9.94 -17.90 15.84
N LYS A 361 10.03 -19.23 15.84
CA LYS A 361 9.16 -20.07 15.00
C LYS A 361 7.92 -20.42 15.81
N MET A 362 6.73 -20.29 15.23
CA MET A 362 5.48 -20.61 15.91
C MET A 362 4.47 -21.24 14.95
N THR A 363 3.53 -22.01 15.49
CA THR A 363 2.40 -22.55 14.76
C THR A 363 1.18 -21.67 14.99
N ILE A 364 0.52 -21.23 13.92
CA ILE A 364 -0.62 -20.32 13.99
C ILE A 364 -1.87 -21.04 13.48
N ASP A 365 -2.93 -20.97 14.28
CA ASP A 365 -4.28 -21.45 13.93
C ASP A 365 -5.21 -20.26 13.69
N LEU A 366 -5.64 -20.04 12.46
CA LEU A 366 -6.58 -18.99 12.07
C LEU A 366 -8.02 -19.42 12.31
N ILE A 367 -8.87 -18.48 12.74
CA ILE A 367 -10.30 -18.77 12.97
C ILE A 367 -11.08 -18.99 11.67
N THR A 368 -10.50 -18.60 10.54
CA THR A 368 -11.13 -18.59 9.22
C THR A 368 -10.09 -18.98 8.17
N PRO A 369 -10.43 -19.82 7.18
CA PRO A 369 -9.48 -20.23 6.14
C PRO A 369 -9.14 -19.06 5.19
N ILE A 370 -7.87 -18.87 4.88
CA ILE A 370 -7.41 -17.80 3.97
C ILE A 370 -6.53 -18.36 2.86
N ALA A 371 -6.51 -17.70 1.70
CA ALA A 371 -5.63 -18.11 0.60
C ALA A 371 -4.15 -17.93 0.99
N MET A 372 -3.44 -19.05 1.12
CA MET A 372 -2.09 -19.08 1.67
C MET A 372 -1.17 -19.97 0.85
N GLU A 373 0.10 -19.60 0.81
CA GLU A 373 1.19 -20.39 0.23
C GLU A 373 2.46 -20.16 1.06
N GLU A 374 3.43 -21.05 0.95
CA GLU A 374 4.73 -20.86 1.59
C GLU A 374 5.40 -19.57 1.10
N GLN A 375 6.21 -18.95 1.96
CA GLN A 375 6.84 -17.65 1.76
C GLN A 375 5.88 -16.45 1.74
N LEU A 376 4.58 -16.65 1.96
CA LEU A 376 3.65 -15.55 2.17
C LEU A 376 4.01 -14.79 3.45
N ARG A 377 4.23 -13.48 3.33
CA ARG A 377 4.51 -12.60 4.47
C ARG A 377 3.24 -12.06 5.08
N PHE A 378 3.31 -11.73 6.36
CA PHE A 378 2.20 -11.16 7.11
C PHE A 378 2.67 -10.27 8.25
N ALA A 379 1.81 -9.37 8.68
CA ALA A 379 2.01 -8.58 9.90
C ALA A 379 1.09 -9.08 11.02
N ILE A 380 1.53 -8.90 12.28
CA ILE A 380 0.76 -9.23 13.47
C ILE A 380 0.44 -7.93 14.20
N ARG A 381 -0.84 -7.70 14.52
CA ARG A 381 -1.29 -6.51 15.23
C ARG A 381 -2.18 -6.84 16.42
N GLU A 382 -2.04 -6.04 17.47
CA GLU A 382 -2.89 -6.09 18.66
C GLU A 382 -3.08 -4.67 19.20
N GLY A 383 -4.30 -4.36 19.66
CA GLY A 383 -4.58 -3.07 20.33
C GLY A 383 -4.25 -1.85 19.48
N GLY A 384 -4.36 -1.96 18.15
CA GLY A 384 -4.04 -0.89 17.20
C GLY A 384 -2.55 -0.77 16.85
N ARG A 385 -1.65 -1.56 17.44
CA ARG A 385 -0.21 -1.51 17.18
C ARG A 385 0.29 -2.71 16.41
N THR A 386 1.35 -2.53 15.64
CA THR A 386 2.07 -3.64 14.99
C THR A 386 3.02 -4.25 15.99
N VAL A 387 2.83 -5.53 16.29
CA VAL A 387 3.55 -6.25 17.36
C VAL A 387 4.50 -7.31 16.83
N GLY A 388 4.36 -7.69 15.56
CA GLY A 388 5.23 -8.68 14.92
C GLY A 388 5.14 -8.63 13.41
N ALA A 389 6.16 -9.20 12.77
CA ALA A 389 6.20 -9.44 11.34
C ALA A 389 6.65 -10.87 11.08
N GLY A 390 6.01 -11.55 10.13
CA GLY A 390 6.24 -12.97 9.90
C GLY A 390 6.21 -13.38 8.45
N VAL A 391 6.70 -14.60 8.23
CA VAL A 391 6.65 -15.29 6.94
C VAL A 391 6.20 -16.73 7.16
N VAL A 392 5.22 -17.17 6.36
CA VAL A 392 4.74 -18.55 6.33
C VAL A 392 5.90 -19.44 5.88
N SER A 393 6.38 -20.30 6.76
CA SER A 393 7.45 -21.24 6.45
C SER A 393 6.92 -22.56 5.90
N LYS A 394 5.73 -22.98 6.34
CA LYS A 394 5.11 -24.24 5.92
C LYS A 394 3.60 -24.19 6.14
N VAL A 395 2.83 -24.63 5.15
CA VAL A 395 1.38 -24.81 5.26
C VAL A 395 1.07 -26.19 5.84
N ILE A 396 0.19 -26.28 6.84
CA ILE A 396 -0.17 -27.53 7.51
C ILE A 396 -1.57 -28.01 7.11
N GLU A 397 -2.58 -27.13 7.21
CA GLU A 397 -3.99 -27.45 7.00
C GLU A 397 -4.70 -26.34 6.23
#